data_AF-A0A0F9CHC5-F1
#
_entry.id   AF-A0A0F9CHC5-F1
#
_cell.length_a   1.000
_cell.length_b   1.000
_cell.length_c   1.000
_cell.angle_alpha   90.00
_cell.angle_beta   90.00
_cell.angle_gamma   90.00
#
_symmetry.space_group_name_H-M   'P 1'
#
loop_
_entity.id
_entity.type
_entity.pdbx_description
1 polymer ?
#
loop_
_entity_poly.entity_id
_entity_poly.type
_entity_poly.pdbx_seq_one_letter_code
_entity_poly.pdbx_strand_id
1 'polypeptide(L)'
;MQLFQISEGTAVQRRLFFHAVDATDGITPETGLTGTGFVSENGAAVVASSGSLVELNATTMPGRYYIELTAAELSTVGDIEFRFKAAACAEVIARGQVVPWDPYNAVNMGLTALPAADAEAAGGLYTRGTGAGQINQDANGRVDTNVVAMVAGAIASGVISAAELTNIEDEIWDALKSAHIVANSFGDFLDIEVSTRLAPTTAARTLDILATGEVPIDFDTSIGSLAAAQIEAAALNGKGDWNIGKAGYTAAPTAASIVAASFGAGAIDANALNADAVAEIADGVWDEDLSTGHNTADSAARLTRLGGLILNETTLTGTPTTTSFTMNAGSATNNFYNDMEILFITGALAGLSRIVDTYNGTSKIITVDEATPVAPSSTDEIAIRTIHKHTRSQIADAIWEEAQADHIVAGSFGEIAIETADIQTRLPAALVGGAMDSDVSVIQSGVITAAVIAN
;
A
#
# COMPACT_ATOMS: atom_id res chain seq x y z
N MET A 1 -30.60 53.84 34.11
CA MET A 1 -30.62 52.56 34.83
C MET A 1 -29.75 51.60 34.04
N GLN A 2 -28.74 50.97 34.65
CA GLN A 2 -27.87 50.03 33.94
C GLN A 2 -28.58 48.67 33.78
N LEU A 3 -28.37 48.02 32.63
CA LEU A 3 -28.89 46.69 32.34
C LEU A 3 -27.76 45.67 32.45
N PHE A 4 -28.07 44.53 33.05
CA PHE A 4 -27.16 43.39 33.18
C PHE A 4 -27.82 42.15 32.60
N GLN A 5 -27.07 41.32 31.86
CA GLN A 5 -27.57 40.00 31.50
C GLN A 5 -27.65 39.11 32.74
N ILE A 6 -28.67 38.26 32.81
CA ILE A 6 -28.77 37.22 33.84
C ILE A 6 -27.49 36.36 33.84
N SER A 7 -26.87 36.24 35.02
CA SER A 7 -25.60 35.54 35.21
C SER A 7 -24.52 35.90 34.20
N GLU A 8 -24.44 37.18 33.82
CA GLU A 8 -23.44 37.72 32.88
C GLU A 8 -22.05 37.13 33.18
N GLY A 9 -21.35 36.60 32.18
CA GLY A 9 -20.03 35.97 32.34
C GLY A 9 -18.88 36.98 32.33
N THR A 10 -19.05 38.08 31.59
CA THR A 10 -18.03 39.08 31.33
C THR A 10 -17.97 40.12 32.45
N ALA A 11 -16.86 40.14 33.18
CA ALA A 11 -16.73 40.92 34.42
C ALA A 11 -16.92 42.44 34.23
N VAL A 12 -16.36 43.00 33.15
CA VAL A 12 -16.52 44.44 32.82
C VAL A 12 -17.98 44.87 32.57
N GLN A 13 -18.85 43.95 32.14
CA GLN A 13 -20.27 44.23 31.87
C GLN A 13 -21.13 44.15 33.14
N ARG A 14 -20.57 43.69 34.26
CA ARG A 14 -21.21 43.62 35.59
C ARG A 14 -20.87 44.79 36.50
N ARG A 15 -20.27 45.85 35.96
CA ARG A 15 -19.85 47.02 36.74
C ARG A 15 -21.03 47.95 37.00
N LEU A 16 -21.41 48.06 38.27
CA LEU A 16 -22.41 49.01 38.74
C LEU A 16 -21.71 50.28 39.22
N PHE A 17 -22.02 51.41 38.58
CA PHE A 17 -21.41 52.69 38.92
C PHE A 17 -22.25 53.45 39.94
N PHE A 18 -21.59 54.08 40.91
CA PHE A 18 -22.22 54.92 41.92
C PHE A 18 -21.35 56.13 42.28
N HIS A 19 -21.94 57.08 42.99
CA HIS A 19 -21.27 58.29 43.45
C HIS A 19 -21.29 58.35 44.97
N ALA A 20 -20.10 58.46 45.55
CA ALA A 20 -19.89 58.60 46.98
C ALA A 20 -19.57 60.05 47.32
N VAL A 21 -20.19 60.52 48.40
CA VAL A 21 -20.04 61.87 48.94
C VAL A 21 -19.77 61.79 50.44
N ASP A 22 -19.08 62.80 50.96
CA ASP A 22 -18.64 62.90 52.34
C ASP A 22 -19.83 62.83 53.32
N ALA A 23 -19.63 62.16 54.45
CA ALA A 23 -20.67 61.97 55.46
C ALA A 23 -21.06 63.25 56.21
N THR A 24 -20.19 64.25 56.23
CA THR A 24 -20.38 65.50 57.00
C THR A 24 -21.31 66.46 56.28
N ASP A 25 -21.12 66.61 54.97
CA ASP A 25 -21.87 67.59 54.17
C ASP A 25 -22.84 66.97 53.15
N GLY A 26 -22.69 65.67 52.85
CA GLY A 26 -23.52 64.94 51.90
C GLY A 26 -23.42 65.43 50.45
N ILE A 27 -22.40 66.24 50.12
CA ILE A 27 -22.26 66.88 48.80
C ILE A 27 -20.84 66.85 48.25
N THR A 28 -19.80 66.87 49.09
CA THR A 28 -18.41 66.86 48.63
C THR A 28 -18.03 65.44 48.21
N PRO A 29 -17.44 65.22 47.02
CA PRO A 29 -17.03 63.87 46.62
C PRO A 29 -15.96 63.28 47.54
N GLU A 30 -16.18 62.06 48.03
CA GLU A 30 -15.26 61.38 48.95
C GLU A 30 -14.38 60.37 48.22
N THR A 31 -13.06 60.44 48.41
CA THR A 31 -12.06 59.63 47.68
C THR A 31 -11.36 58.61 48.58
N GLY A 32 -10.74 57.57 48.00
CA GLY A 32 -10.02 56.55 48.77
C GLY A 32 -10.88 55.62 49.65
N LEU A 33 -12.18 55.51 49.36
CA LEU A 33 -13.09 54.66 50.13
C LEU A 33 -12.79 53.17 49.98
N THR A 34 -12.85 52.44 51.10
CA THR A 34 -12.75 50.97 51.16
C THR A 34 -13.90 50.42 52.00
N GLY A 35 -14.26 49.15 51.78
CA GLY A 35 -15.32 48.48 52.53
C GLY A 35 -16.06 47.43 51.72
N THR A 36 -17.22 47.02 52.21
CA THR A 36 -18.08 46.03 51.56
C THR A 36 -19.43 46.67 51.25
N GLY A 37 -19.86 46.58 49.99
CA GLY A 37 -21.21 46.97 49.60
C GLY A 37 -22.19 45.82 49.77
N PHE A 38 -23.47 46.12 49.77
CA PHE A 38 -24.54 45.14 49.95
C PHE A 38 -25.49 45.17 48.77
N VAL A 39 -25.96 44.00 48.35
CA VAL A 39 -26.86 43.85 47.19
C VAL A 39 -28.14 43.11 47.58
N SER A 40 -29.23 43.43 46.87
CA SER A 40 -30.50 42.70 46.92
C SER A 40 -30.95 42.41 45.49
N GLU A 41 -31.12 41.13 45.16
CA GLU A 41 -31.61 40.65 43.87
C GLU A 41 -33.14 40.56 43.90
N ASN A 42 -33.82 41.41 43.13
CA ASN A 42 -35.27 41.43 42.94
C ASN A 42 -36.11 41.33 44.22
N GLY A 43 -35.69 42.05 45.28
CA GLY A 43 -36.36 42.05 46.57
C GLY A 43 -35.96 40.91 47.51
N ALA A 44 -34.94 40.11 47.17
CA ALA A 44 -34.35 39.13 48.07
C ALA A 44 -33.67 39.78 49.28
N ALA A 45 -33.41 38.98 50.33
CA ALA A 45 -32.69 39.43 51.51
C ALA A 45 -31.34 40.06 51.13
N VAL A 46 -30.98 41.15 51.79
CA VAL A 46 -29.74 41.89 51.49
C VAL A 46 -28.52 41.05 51.88
N VAL A 47 -27.60 40.84 50.94
CA VAL A 47 -26.37 40.06 51.12
C VAL A 47 -25.15 40.95 50.88
N ALA A 48 -24.06 40.71 51.62
CA ALA A 48 -22.79 41.40 51.41
C ALA A 48 -22.18 41.00 50.07
N SER A 49 -21.82 41.97 49.24
CA SER A 49 -21.19 41.70 47.97
C SER A 49 -19.74 41.26 48.15
N SER A 50 -19.32 40.32 47.31
CA SER A 50 -17.91 39.89 47.24
C SER A 50 -17.06 40.77 46.31
N GLY A 51 -17.69 41.70 45.59
CA GLY A 51 -17.01 42.68 44.73
C GLY A 51 -16.22 43.72 45.55
N SER A 52 -15.09 44.16 45.00
CA SER A 52 -14.31 45.26 45.57
C SER A 52 -14.75 46.61 44.99
N LEU A 53 -14.78 47.64 45.83
CA LEU A 53 -14.99 49.01 45.37
C LEU A 53 -13.73 49.50 44.66
N VAL A 54 -13.89 50.05 43.46
CA VAL A 54 -12.79 50.63 42.69
C VAL A 54 -13.14 52.07 42.33
N GLU A 55 -12.28 53.00 42.74
CA GLU A 55 -12.40 54.41 42.35
C GLU A 55 -12.03 54.57 40.87
N LEU A 56 -12.87 55.25 40.10
CA LEU A 56 -12.60 55.49 38.68
C LEU A 56 -11.41 56.43 38.50
N ASN A 57 -11.42 57.56 39.22
CA ASN A 57 -10.36 58.55 39.17
C ASN A 57 -10.47 59.54 40.34
N ALA A 58 -9.50 59.56 41.24
CA ALA A 58 -9.49 60.47 42.39
C ALA A 58 -9.24 61.95 42.03
N THR A 59 -8.77 62.25 40.81
CA THR A 59 -8.31 63.59 40.42
C THR A 59 -9.29 64.32 39.51
N THR A 60 -9.82 63.65 38.49
CA THR A 60 -10.69 64.27 37.47
C THR A 60 -12.17 63.94 37.66
N MET A 61 -12.49 62.89 38.41
CA MET A 61 -13.86 62.48 38.74
C MET A 61 -13.93 61.95 40.20
N PRO A 62 -13.55 62.77 41.20
CA PRO A 62 -13.50 62.32 42.59
C PRO A 62 -14.86 61.80 43.05
N GLY A 63 -14.85 60.81 43.94
CA GLY A 63 -16.06 60.19 44.47
C GLY A 63 -16.84 59.33 43.48
N ARG A 64 -16.32 59.03 42.29
CA ARG A 64 -16.95 58.08 41.35
C ARG A 64 -16.33 56.70 41.51
N TYR A 65 -17.19 55.72 41.78
CA TYR A 65 -16.80 54.33 42.00
C TYR A 65 -17.58 53.40 41.10
N TYR A 66 -17.01 52.23 40.84
CA TYR A 66 -17.77 51.06 40.46
C TYR A 66 -17.51 49.92 41.44
N ILE A 67 -18.49 49.04 41.57
CA ILE A 67 -18.29 47.69 42.09
C ILE A 67 -18.51 46.71 40.94
N GLU A 68 -17.61 45.76 40.79
CA GLU A 68 -17.78 44.66 39.86
C GLU A 68 -18.54 43.54 40.56
N LEU A 69 -19.83 43.41 40.23
CA LEU A 69 -20.67 42.34 40.77
C LEU A 69 -20.24 40.99 40.19
N THR A 70 -20.52 39.92 40.92
CA THR A 70 -20.31 38.54 40.47
C THR A 70 -21.50 38.05 39.64
N ALA A 71 -21.28 37.01 38.83
CA ALA A 71 -22.36 36.39 38.06
C ALA A 71 -23.46 35.79 38.95
N ALA A 72 -23.11 35.37 40.18
CA ALA A 72 -24.05 34.83 41.15
C ALA A 72 -24.97 35.92 41.74
N GLU A 73 -24.46 37.14 41.90
CA GLU A 73 -25.25 38.31 42.36
C GLU A 73 -26.14 38.91 41.26
N LEU A 74 -26.14 38.32 40.05
CA LEU A 74 -27.01 38.68 38.93
C LEU A 74 -27.82 37.46 38.46
N SER A 75 -28.07 36.51 39.34
CA SER A 75 -28.66 35.20 39.00
C SER A 75 -30.18 35.24 38.80
N THR A 76 -30.83 36.33 39.22
CA THR A 76 -32.27 36.49 39.18
C THR A 76 -32.68 37.68 38.32
N VAL A 77 -33.55 37.47 37.34
CA VAL A 77 -34.13 38.53 36.51
C VAL A 77 -35.00 39.46 37.37
N GLY A 78 -34.82 40.76 37.22
CA GLY A 78 -35.54 41.78 37.98
C GLY A 78 -34.65 42.96 38.39
N ASP A 79 -35.15 43.80 39.28
CA ASP A 79 -34.38 44.95 39.78
C ASP A 79 -33.28 44.49 40.74
N ILE A 80 -32.09 45.08 40.64
CA ILE A 80 -31.02 44.89 41.62
C ILE A 80 -30.68 46.21 42.30
N GLU A 81 -30.68 46.21 43.62
CA GLU A 81 -30.31 47.38 44.43
C GLU A 81 -28.96 47.13 45.13
N PHE A 82 -28.08 48.11 45.02
CA PHE A 82 -26.80 48.17 45.73
C PHE A 82 -26.85 49.28 46.76
N ARG A 83 -26.28 49.00 47.92
CA ARG A 83 -26.16 49.95 49.04
C ARG A 83 -24.74 49.95 49.59
N PHE A 84 -24.22 51.13 49.86
CA PHE A 84 -22.93 51.31 50.53
C PHE A 84 -22.97 52.41 51.58
N LYS A 85 -22.29 52.17 52.71
CA LYS A 85 -22.10 53.14 53.78
C LYS A 85 -20.76 52.89 54.46
N ALA A 86 -19.98 53.96 54.69
CA ALA A 86 -18.74 53.94 55.45
C ALA A 86 -18.71 55.10 56.44
N ALA A 87 -17.73 55.15 57.34
CA ALA A 87 -17.64 56.23 58.33
C ALA A 87 -17.46 57.63 57.70
N ALA A 88 -16.68 57.70 56.62
CA ALA A 88 -16.40 58.94 55.89
C ALA A 88 -17.40 59.23 54.75
N CYS A 89 -18.32 58.32 54.43
CA CYS A 89 -19.22 58.43 53.28
C CYS A 89 -20.69 58.41 53.71
N ALA A 90 -21.49 59.33 53.17
CA ALA A 90 -22.95 59.26 53.30
C ALA A 90 -23.51 57.97 52.67
N GLU A 91 -24.72 57.56 53.04
CA GLU A 91 -25.32 56.35 52.46
C GLU A 91 -25.60 56.54 50.97
N VAL A 92 -25.11 55.61 50.16
CA VAL A 92 -25.31 55.59 48.71
C VAL A 92 -26.15 54.40 48.32
N ILE A 93 -27.12 54.65 47.42
CA ILE A 93 -27.94 53.63 46.81
C ILE A 93 -27.78 53.73 45.29
N ALA A 94 -27.54 52.60 44.64
CA ALA A 94 -27.53 52.47 43.19
C ALA A 94 -28.46 51.34 42.76
N ARG A 95 -29.08 51.49 41.58
CA ARG A 95 -30.02 50.50 41.04
C ARG A 95 -29.66 50.12 39.61
N GLY A 96 -29.79 48.83 39.32
CA GLY A 96 -29.73 48.27 37.98
C GLY A 96 -30.88 47.31 37.74
N GLN A 97 -30.94 46.74 36.54
CA GLN A 97 -31.93 45.72 36.19
C GLN A 97 -31.24 44.54 35.52
N VAL A 98 -31.51 43.34 36.00
CA VAL A 98 -31.10 42.08 35.40
C VAL A 98 -32.15 41.64 34.38
N VAL A 99 -31.72 41.43 33.14
CA VAL A 99 -32.58 41.07 32.00
C VAL A 99 -32.22 39.68 31.45
N PRO A 100 -33.19 38.91 30.92
CA PRO A 100 -32.96 37.56 30.41
C PRO A 100 -32.26 37.50 29.05
N TRP A 101 -31.97 38.64 28.41
CA TRP A 101 -31.25 38.73 27.13
C TRP A 101 -29.89 39.40 27.33
N ASP A 102 -29.01 39.32 26.32
CA ASP A 102 -27.72 40.03 26.30
C ASP A 102 -27.93 41.48 25.82
N PRO A 103 -27.92 42.49 26.71
CA PRO A 103 -28.11 43.88 26.32
C PRO A 103 -26.88 44.49 25.61
N TYR A 104 -25.74 43.80 25.62
CA TYR A 104 -24.49 44.23 25.01
C TYR A 104 -24.23 43.60 23.63
N ASN A 105 -25.12 42.71 23.16
CA ASN A 105 -25.05 42.15 21.81
C ASN A 105 -25.28 43.24 20.75
N ALA A 106 -24.24 43.51 19.95
CA ALA A 106 -24.23 44.59 18.96
C ALA A 106 -25.13 44.38 17.73
N VAL A 107 -25.70 43.19 17.52
CA VAL A 107 -26.45 42.86 16.30
C VAL A 107 -27.95 42.87 16.55
N ASN A 108 -28.43 42.23 17.61
CA ASN A 108 -29.86 42.00 17.82
C ASN A 108 -30.29 42.07 19.28
N MET A 109 -29.45 42.59 20.20
CA MET A 109 -29.71 42.61 21.64
C MET A 109 -30.10 41.21 22.20
N GLY A 110 -29.64 40.13 21.56
CA GLY A 110 -29.94 38.76 21.94
C GLY A 110 -31.35 38.26 21.59
N LEU A 111 -32.13 39.01 20.80
CA LEU A 111 -33.45 38.59 20.28
C LEU A 111 -33.27 37.76 18.99
N THR A 112 -34.05 36.69 18.79
CA THR A 112 -33.85 35.73 17.67
C THR A 112 -33.69 36.44 16.31
N ALA A 113 -32.75 35.96 15.49
CA ALA A 113 -32.25 36.59 14.25
C ALA A 113 -33.28 36.68 13.10
N LEU A 114 -34.31 37.52 13.27
CA LEU A 114 -35.18 37.95 12.18
C LEU A 114 -34.53 39.17 11.48
N PRO A 115 -34.48 39.20 10.13
CA PRO A 115 -34.08 40.40 9.40
C PRO A 115 -34.94 41.61 9.83
N ALA A 116 -34.33 42.78 10.00
CA ALA A 116 -35.01 44.01 10.41
C ALA A 116 -35.73 44.70 9.23
N ALA A 117 -36.62 43.97 8.56
CA ALA A 117 -37.45 44.46 7.47
C ALA A 117 -38.89 43.96 7.66
N ASP A 118 -39.87 44.79 7.30
CA ASP A 118 -41.29 44.42 7.34
C ASP A 118 -41.51 43.13 6.52
N ALA A 119 -42.40 42.26 6.99
CA ALA A 119 -42.74 41.03 6.26
C ALA A 119 -43.17 41.37 4.82
N GLU A 120 -42.69 40.59 3.85
CA GLU A 120 -42.92 40.81 2.40
C GLU A 120 -42.18 42.03 1.78
N ALA A 121 -41.42 42.83 2.56
CA ALA A 121 -40.50 43.85 2.02
C ALA A 121 -39.17 43.22 1.55
N ALA A 122 -38.40 43.97 0.75
CA ALA A 122 -37.09 43.51 0.27
C ALA A 122 -36.14 43.21 1.46
N GLY A 123 -35.73 41.95 1.60
CA GLY A 123 -34.90 41.46 2.71
C GLY A 123 -35.68 41.03 3.96
N GLY A 124 -37.01 41.17 3.98
CA GLY A 124 -37.90 40.63 5.00
C GLY A 124 -38.21 39.15 4.82
N LEU A 125 -38.80 38.53 5.84
CA LEU A 125 -39.22 37.12 5.77
C LEU A 125 -40.48 36.98 4.91
N TYR A 126 -40.50 35.96 4.03
CA TYR A 126 -41.71 35.59 3.29
C TYR A 126 -42.77 35.00 4.20
N THR A 127 -44.02 35.39 3.99
CA THR A 127 -45.20 34.90 4.71
C THR A 127 -46.02 33.96 3.82
N ARG A 128 -46.90 33.16 4.43
CA ARG A 128 -47.85 32.29 3.72
C ARG A 128 -49.22 32.97 3.59
N GLY A 129 -49.86 32.82 2.44
CA GLY A 129 -51.23 33.29 2.22
C GLY A 129 -51.48 33.69 0.77
N THR A 130 -52.61 34.36 0.54
CA THR A 130 -53.07 34.79 -0.80
C THR A 130 -52.81 36.27 -1.09
N GLY A 131 -52.13 36.98 -0.18
CA GLY A 131 -51.72 38.37 -0.35
C GLY A 131 -50.58 38.54 -1.37
N ALA A 132 -50.41 39.75 -1.89
CA ALA A 132 -49.34 40.05 -2.86
C ALA A 132 -47.96 39.87 -2.22
N GLY A 133 -47.08 39.06 -2.82
CA GLY A 133 -45.73 38.78 -2.30
C GLY A 133 -45.65 37.64 -1.28
N GLN A 134 -46.80 37.03 -0.93
CA GLN A 134 -46.85 35.84 -0.08
C GLN A 134 -46.60 34.57 -0.88
N ILE A 135 -46.06 33.56 -0.21
CA ILE A 135 -45.93 32.21 -0.76
C ILE A 135 -47.31 31.55 -0.71
N ASN A 136 -47.83 31.20 -1.89
CA ASN A 136 -49.07 30.45 -2.02
C ASN A 136 -48.80 28.98 -1.70
N GLN A 137 -49.11 28.57 -0.47
CA GLN A 137 -48.93 27.22 0.04
C GLN A 137 -50.31 26.64 0.35
N ASP A 138 -50.82 25.76 -0.51
CA ASP A 138 -52.16 25.17 -0.40
C ASP A 138 -52.27 24.16 0.76
N ALA A 139 -51.16 23.51 1.12
CA ALA A 139 -51.03 22.62 2.27
C ALA A 139 -49.65 22.71 2.95
N ASN A 140 -49.56 22.36 4.24
CA ASN A 140 -48.28 22.32 4.96
C ASN A 140 -47.28 21.36 4.27
N GLY A 141 -46.15 21.90 3.79
CA GLY A 141 -45.04 21.14 3.21
C GLY A 141 -44.86 21.27 1.69
N ARG A 142 -45.79 21.89 0.96
CA ARG A 142 -45.73 22.04 -0.50
C ARG A 142 -45.67 23.51 -0.92
N VAL A 143 -44.50 24.00 -1.33
CA VAL A 143 -44.35 25.33 -1.91
C VAL A 143 -44.41 25.22 -3.43
N ASP A 144 -45.40 25.83 -4.06
CA ASP A 144 -45.49 25.88 -5.52
C ASP A 144 -44.56 26.99 -6.05
N THR A 145 -43.60 26.62 -6.88
CA THR A 145 -42.71 27.56 -7.58
C THR A 145 -43.38 28.06 -8.86
N ASN A 146 -43.23 29.35 -9.16
CA ASN A 146 -43.79 29.94 -10.38
C ASN A 146 -43.06 29.41 -11.63
N VAL A 147 -43.71 28.47 -12.32
CA VAL A 147 -43.22 27.84 -13.56
C VAL A 147 -43.14 28.83 -14.73
N VAL A 148 -43.64 30.07 -14.63
CA VAL A 148 -43.51 31.07 -15.72
C VAL A 148 -42.04 31.48 -15.94
N ALA A 149 -41.19 31.46 -14.92
CA ALA A 149 -39.73 31.56 -15.09
C ALA A 149 -39.10 30.23 -15.59
N MET A 150 -39.82 29.12 -15.43
CA MET A 150 -39.50 27.85 -16.06
C MET A 150 -40.08 27.74 -17.48
N VAL A 151 -40.81 28.69 -18.08
CA VAL A 151 -41.29 28.56 -19.48
C VAL A 151 -40.16 28.68 -20.52
N ALA A 152 -38.93 28.98 -20.10
CA ALA A 152 -37.73 28.70 -20.90
C ALA A 152 -37.27 27.21 -20.83
N GLY A 153 -37.92 26.38 -20.01
CA GLY A 153 -37.62 24.96 -19.76
C GLY A 153 -38.84 24.09 -19.36
N ALA A 154 -40.08 24.59 -19.49
CA ALA A 154 -41.34 23.91 -19.16
C ALA A 154 -41.76 22.92 -20.27
N ILE A 155 -40.78 22.51 -21.07
CA ILE A 155 -40.80 21.29 -21.86
C ILE A 155 -39.86 20.34 -21.13
N ALA A 156 -40.37 19.66 -20.10
CA ALA A 156 -39.69 18.49 -19.61
C ALA A 156 -39.81 17.40 -20.68
N SER A 157 -38.71 17.09 -21.36
CA SER A 157 -38.39 15.72 -21.75
C SER A 157 -38.83 14.78 -20.63
N GLY A 158 -39.93 14.05 -20.82
CA GLY A 158 -40.48 13.11 -19.81
C GLY A 158 -41.98 13.22 -19.48
N VAL A 159 -42.77 14.06 -20.16
CA VAL A 159 -44.25 14.06 -19.99
C VAL A 159 -44.93 12.92 -20.76
N ILE A 160 -44.22 12.28 -21.69
CA ILE A 160 -44.63 11.02 -22.28
C ILE A 160 -43.69 9.98 -21.69
N SER A 161 -44.20 9.11 -20.81
CA SER A 161 -43.41 7.99 -20.31
C SER A 161 -42.95 7.11 -21.48
N ALA A 162 -41.88 6.34 -21.30
CA ALA A 162 -41.43 5.40 -22.35
C ALA A 162 -42.57 4.47 -22.82
N ALA A 163 -43.45 4.06 -21.89
CA ALA A 163 -44.62 3.25 -22.20
C ALA A 163 -45.67 4.01 -23.02
N GLU A 164 -45.90 5.29 -22.74
CA GLU A 164 -46.80 6.12 -23.54
C GLU A 164 -46.20 6.47 -24.91
N LEU A 165 -44.88 6.56 -25.01
CA LEU A 165 -44.20 6.72 -26.30
C LEU A 165 -44.39 5.47 -27.16
N THR A 166 -44.21 4.29 -26.56
CA THR A 166 -44.49 2.99 -27.20
C THR A 166 -45.96 2.88 -27.60
N ASN A 167 -46.90 3.24 -26.72
CA ASN A 167 -48.32 3.17 -27.07
C ASN A 167 -48.70 4.11 -28.23
N ILE A 168 -48.12 5.31 -28.29
CA ILE A 168 -48.33 6.26 -29.40
C ILE A 168 -47.67 5.73 -30.68
N GLU A 169 -46.49 5.14 -30.58
CA GLU A 169 -45.79 4.51 -31.70
C GLU A 169 -46.60 3.32 -32.24
N ASP A 170 -47.07 2.43 -31.37
CA ASP A 170 -47.96 1.31 -31.70
C ASP A 170 -49.27 1.80 -32.31
N GLU A 171 -49.93 2.82 -31.74
CA GLU A 171 -51.18 3.38 -32.31
C GLU A 171 -50.99 3.98 -33.71
N ILE A 172 -49.81 4.54 -34.01
CA ILE A 172 -49.52 5.16 -35.31
C ILE A 172 -49.08 4.11 -36.34
N TRP A 173 -48.25 3.14 -35.94
CA TRP A 173 -47.70 2.13 -36.86
C TRP A 173 -48.61 0.89 -37.02
N ASP A 174 -49.37 0.50 -35.99
CA ASP A 174 -50.30 -0.63 -36.02
C ASP A 174 -51.75 -0.22 -36.31
N ALA A 175 -51.99 1.05 -36.67
CA ALA A 175 -53.30 1.51 -37.12
C ALA A 175 -53.81 0.65 -38.28
N LEU A 176 -55.04 0.14 -38.14
CA LEU A 176 -55.67 -0.67 -39.19
C LEU A 176 -55.76 0.14 -40.49
N LYS A 177 -55.39 -0.50 -41.62
CA LYS A 177 -55.50 0.09 -42.97
C LYS A 177 -56.86 0.73 -43.25
N SER A 178 -57.94 0.14 -42.71
CA SER A 178 -59.30 0.68 -42.84
C SER A 178 -59.50 2.08 -42.26
N ALA A 179 -58.58 2.57 -41.42
CA ALA A 179 -58.58 3.93 -40.90
C ALA A 179 -57.87 4.95 -41.84
N HIS A 180 -57.03 4.48 -42.78
CA HIS A 180 -56.25 5.33 -43.71
C HIS A 180 -56.97 5.52 -45.06
N ILE A 181 -58.22 5.99 -45.03
CA ILE A 181 -59.09 6.11 -46.22
C ILE A 181 -58.95 7.44 -46.97
N VAL A 182 -58.06 8.33 -46.52
CA VAL A 182 -57.89 9.66 -47.14
C VAL A 182 -56.94 9.53 -48.34
N ALA A 183 -57.46 9.80 -49.53
CA ALA A 183 -56.68 9.81 -50.77
C ALA A 183 -55.50 10.80 -50.69
N ASN A 184 -54.33 10.38 -51.16
CA ASN A 184 -53.05 11.11 -51.08
C ASN A 184 -52.52 11.32 -49.64
N SER A 185 -52.97 10.54 -48.67
CA SER A 185 -52.34 10.50 -47.34
C SER A 185 -51.07 9.65 -47.35
N PHE A 186 -50.24 9.78 -46.31
CA PHE A 186 -49.04 8.95 -46.16
C PHE A 186 -49.37 7.44 -46.07
N GLY A 187 -50.53 7.09 -45.49
CA GLY A 187 -51.01 5.70 -45.44
C GLY A 187 -51.43 5.15 -46.81
N ASP A 188 -51.98 5.99 -47.67
CA ASP A 188 -52.32 5.66 -49.07
C ASP A 188 -51.03 5.41 -49.90
N PHE A 189 -50.00 6.22 -49.69
CA PHE A 189 -48.68 6.06 -50.34
C PHE A 189 -47.93 4.79 -49.89
N LEU A 190 -47.89 4.49 -48.59
CA LEU A 190 -47.23 3.29 -48.05
C LEU A 190 -47.87 2.00 -48.59
N ASP A 191 -49.20 1.96 -48.70
CA ASP A 191 -49.93 0.82 -49.24
C ASP A 191 -49.61 0.59 -50.73
N ILE A 192 -49.57 1.67 -51.51
CA ILE A 192 -49.30 1.61 -52.96
C ILE A 192 -47.83 1.27 -53.25
N GLU A 193 -46.86 1.90 -52.59
CA GLU A 193 -45.43 1.66 -52.89
C GLU A 193 -44.92 0.31 -52.38
N VAL A 194 -45.37 -0.16 -51.21
CA VAL A 194 -44.95 -1.48 -50.70
C VAL A 194 -45.59 -2.60 -51.53
N SER A 195 -46.86 -2.47 -51.93
CA SER A 195 -47.55 -3.49 -52.73
C SER A 195 -47.09 -3.55 -54.20
N THR A 196 -46.49 -2.49 -54.74
CA THR A 196 -46.04 -2.44 -56.14
C THR A 196 -44.56 -2.79 -56.34
N ARG A 197 -43.74 -2.76 -55.29
CA ARG A 197 -42.33 -3.16 -55.37
C ARG A 197 -42.12 -4.68 -55.41
N LEU A 198 -43.07 -5.46 -54.90
CA LEU A 198 -43.22 -6.89 -55.11
C LEU A 198 -44.54 -7.15 -55.84
N ALA A 199 -44.64 -6.72 -57.10
CA ALA A 199 -45.72 -7.13 -58.00
C ALA A 199 -45.14 -7.92 -59.19
N PRO A 200 -45.82 -8.97 -59.67
CA PRO A 200 -45.38 -9.67 -60.86
C PRO A 200 -45.48 -8.76 -62.08
N THR A 201 -44.45 -8.77 -62.94
CA THR A 201 -44.39 -7.96 -64.17
C THR A 201 -45.41 -8.39 -65.24
N THR A 202 -46.12 -9.49 -65.02
CA THR A 202 -47.24 -9.98 -65.85
C THR A 202 -48.51 -10.05 -65.01
N ALA A 203 -49.60 -9.44 -65.49
CA ALA A 203 -50.90 -9.46 -64.82
C ALA A 203 -51.39 -10.90 -64.59
N ALA A 204 -51.99 -11.14 -63.42
CA ALA A 204 -52.58 -12.41 -62.97
C ALA A 204 -51.60 -13.55 -62.58
N ARG A 205 -50.30 -13.28 -62.40
CA ARG A 205 -49.39 -14.21 -61.69
C ARG A 205 -49.35 -13.87 -60.20
N THR A 206 -49.11 -14.85 -59.33
CA THR A 206 -48.78 -14.64 -57.92
C THR A 206 -47.25 -14.69 -57.78
N LEU A 207 -46.64 -13.79 -57.01
CA LEU A 207 -45.24 -13.95 -56.64
C LEU A 207 -45.13 -15.11 -55.65
N ASP A 208 -44.24 -16.07 -55.93
CA ASP A 208 -43.96 -17.16 -54.99
C ASP A 208 -43.00 -16.63 -53.90
N ILE A 209 -43.58 -15.97 -52.91
CA ILE A 209 -42.87 -15.46 -51.74
C ILE A 209 -43.06 -16.49 -50.64
N LEU A 210 -41.99 -17.16 -50.24
CA LEU A 210 -42.01 -18.01 -49.06
C LEU A 210 -42.36 -17.16 -47.82
N ALA A 211 -43.00 -17.77 -46.82
CA ALA A 211 -43.47 -17.09 -45.61
C ALA A 211 -42.39 -16.32 -44.82
N THR A 212 -41.10 -16.50 -45.15
CA THR A 212 -39.95 -15.80 -44.57
C THR A 212 -39.54 -14.52 -45.31
N GLY A 213 -40.21 -14.15 -46.41
CA GLY A 213 -40.02 -12.86 -47.08
C GLY A 213 -38.79 -12.75 -48.00
N GLU A 214 -38.07 -13.84 -48.25
CA GLU A 214 -37.09 -13.88 -49.35
C GLU A 214 -37.82 -14.03 -50.69
N VAL A 215 -37.44 -13.22 -51.69
CA VAL A 215 -37.82 -13.43 -53.09
C VAL A 215 -36.77 -14.37 -53.68
N PRO A 216 -37.07 -15.65 -53.94
CA PRO A 216 -36.13 -16.51 -54.63
C PRO A 216 -35.88 -15.92 -56.01
N ILE A 217 -34.63 -15.95 -56.49
CA ILE A 217 -34.41 -15.99 -57.93
C ILE A 217 -35.17 -17.23 -58.39
N ASP A 218 -36.21 -17.04 -59.19
CA ASP A 218 -37.02 -18.12 -59.76
C ASP A 218 -36.11 -19.00 -60.63
N PHE A 219 -35.44 -19.97 -59.99
CA PHE A 219 -34.72 -21.06 -60.63
C PHE A 219 -35.67 -22.21 -60.99
N ASP A 220 -36.99 -22.03 -60.81
CA ASP A 220 -38.03 -23.00 -61.16
C ASP A 220 -38.73 -22.62 -62.47
N THR A 221 -37.98 -22.73 -63.57
CA THR A 221 -38.62 -23.12 -64.83
C THR A 221 -38.74 -24.64 -64.88
N SER A 222 -39.64 -25.23 -64.10
CA SER A 222 -40.20 -26.59 -64.27
C SER A 222 -39.21 -27.79 -64.26
N ILE A 223 -37.91 -27.60 -64.01
CA ILE A 223 -36.92 -28.69 -63.97
C ILE A 223 -35.78 -28.29 -63.03
N GLY A 224 -35.94 -28.61 -61.75
CA GLY A 224 -34.96 -28.32 -60.71
C GLY A 224 -33.56 -28.85 -61.00
N SER A 225 -32.64 -27.93 -61.32
CA SER A 225 -31.22 -27.86 -60.98
C SER A 225 -30.44 -27.13 -62.08
N LEU A 226 -29.49 -26.27 -61.67
CA LEU A 226 -28.50 -25.70 -62.58
C LEU A 226 -27.46 -26.78 -62.89
N ALA A 227 -27.37 -27.21 -64.15
CA ALA A 227 -26.33 -28.13 -64.59
C ALA A 227 -24.95 -27.46 -64.49
N ALA A 228 -23.90 -28.24 -64.20
CA ALA A 228 -22.54 -27.73 -64.03
C ALA A 228 -22.00 -26.93 -65.24
N ALA A 229 -22.51 -27.18 -66.46
CA ALA A 229 -22.16 -26.43 -67.66
C ALA A 229 -22.69 -24.98 -67.68
N GLN A 230 -23.69 -24.70 -66.83
CA GLN A 230 -24.30 -23.38 -66.69
C GLN A 230 -23.57 -22.52 -65.64
N ILE A 231 -22.58 -23.09 -64.95
CA ILE A 231 -21.69 -22.39 -64.02
C ILE A 231 -20.37 -22.15 -64.75
N GLU A 232 -20.07 -20.91 -65.12
CA GLU A 232 -18.77 -20.59 -65.72
C GLU A 232 -17.64 -21.01 -64.77
N ALA A 233 -16.65 -21.75 -65.29
CA ALA A 233 -15.54 -22.31 -64.50
C ALA A 233 -14.75 -21.26 -63.69
N ALA A 234 -14.74 -19.99 -64.14
CA ALA A 234 -14.11 -18.88 -63.43
C ALA A 234 -14.82 -18.52 -62.11
N ALA A 235 -16.12 -18.83 -61.97
CA ALA A 235 -16.89 -18.54 -60.76
C ALA A 235 -16.46 -19.39 -59.56
N LEU A 236 -15.81 -20.53 -59.81
CA LEU A 236 -15.38 -21.49 -58.79
C LEU A 236 -13.86 -21.47 -58.53
N ASN A 237 -13.10 -20.69 -59.29
CA ASN A 237 -11.65 -20.62 -59.14
C ASN A 237 -11.27 -19.78 -57.90
N GLY A 238 -10.49 -20.33 -56.97
CA GLY A 238 -10.03 -19.66 -55.75
C GLY A 238 -11.07 -19.54 -54.62
N LYS A 239 -12.20 -20.26 -54.70
CA LYS A 239 -13.32 -20.16 -53.74
C LYS A 239 -13.35 -21.28 -52.68
N GLY A 240 -12.20 -21.90 -52.38
CA GLY A 240 -12.01 -22.73 -51.19
C GLY A 240 -12.69 -24.11 -51.21
N ASP A 241 -12.04 -25.04 -50.52
CA ASP A 241 -12.32 -26.47 -50.37
C ASP A 241 -13.80 -26.90 -50.34
N TRP A 242 -14.32 -27.28 -51.49
CA TRP A 242 -15.61 -27.94 -51.60
C TRP A 242 -15.54 -29.29 -52.27
N ASN A 243 -14.46 -30.09 -52.02
CA ASN A 243 -14.44 -31.57 -52.09
C ASN A 243 -13.01 -32.16 -52.05
N ILE A 244 -12.34 -32.20 -50.88
CA ILE A 244 -11.18 -33.09 -50.70
C ILE A 244 -11.71 -34.48 -50.32
N GLY A 245 -11.48 -35.50 -51.17
CA GLY A 245 -11.74 -36.91 -50.83
C GLY A 245 -12.46 -37.77 -51.88
N LYS A 246 -12.88 -37.24 -53.03
CA LYS A 246 -13.46 -38.08 -54.10
C LYS A 246 -12.35 -38.75 -54.92
N ALA A 247 -12.44 -40.08 -55.07
CA ALA A 247 -11.49 -40.89 -55.84
C ALA A 247 -11.24 -40.31 -57.25
N GLY A 248 -9.99 -39.97 -57.55
CA GLY A 248 -9.55 -39.36 -58.82
C GLY A 248 -8.67 -38.12 -58.68
N TYR A 249 -8.56 -37.54 -57.48
CA TYR A 249 -7.73 -36.34 -57.23
C TYR A 249 -6.77 -36.59 -56.05
N THR A 250 -5.49 -36.79 -56.35
CA THR A 250 -4.42 -36.86 -55.36
C THR A 250 -3.54 -35.61 -55.45
N ALA A 251 -3.56 -34.79 -54.40
CA ALA A 251 -2.34 -34.11 -53.99
C ALA A 251 -1.96 -34.73 -52.65
N ALA A 252 -1.09 -35.74 -52.68
CA ALA A 252 -0.38 -36.11 -51.46
C ALA A 252 0.48 -34.89 -51.07
N PRO A 253 0.39 -34.35 -49.85
CA PRO A 253 1.30 -33.29 -49.44
C PRO A 253 2.71 -33.87 -49.51
N THR A 254 3.56 -33.31 -50.37
CA THR A 254 4.98 -33.62 -50.35
C THR A 254 5.56 -33.07 -49.05
N ALA A 255 6.49 -33.81 -48.44
CA ALA A 255 7.05 -33.53 -47.11
C ALA A 255 7.59 -32.09 -46.90
N ALA A 256 7.81 -31.34 -47.97
CA ALA A 256 8.26 -29.95 -47.94
C ALA A 256 7.17 -28.91 -47.60
N SER A 257 5.89 -29.29 -47.47
CA SER A 257 4.77 -28.36 -47.26
C SER A 257 4.47 -28.02 -45.79
N ILE A 258 5.11 -28.72 -44.85
CA ILE A 258 4.98 -28.45 -43.42
C ILE A 258 6.18 -27.59 -42.99
N VAL A 259 5.98 -26.27 -42.97
CA VAL A 259 6.92 -25.28 -42.41
C VAL A 259 6.34 -24.71 -41.12
N ALA A 260 7.13 -23.99 -40.32
CA ALA A 260 6.64 -23.38 -39.07
C ALA A 260 5.42 -22.46 -39.28
N ALA A 261 5.27 -21.85 -40.46
CA ALA A 261 4.12 -21.01 -40.82
C ALA A 261 2.89 -21.81 -41.32
N SER A 262 3.02 -23.12 -41.56
CA SER A 262 1.91 -23.98 -42.01
C SER A 262 0.88 -24.25 -40.90
N PHE A 263 1.18 -23.86 -39.66
CA PHE A 263 0.31 -23.99 -38.51
C PHE A 263 -0.10 -22.60 -38.02
N GLY A 264 -1.41 -22.37 -37.91
CA GLY A 264 -1.92 -21.19 -37.21
C GLY A 264 -1.53 -21.22 -35.72
N ALA A 265 -1.54 -20.07 -35.06
CA ALA A 265 -1.29 -20.01 -33.62
C ALA A 265 -2.27 -20.94 -32.86
N GLY A 266 -1.73 -21.84 -32.04
CA GLY A 266 -2.52 -22.82 -31.27
C GLY A 266 -3.01 -24.04 -32.07
N ALA A 267 -2.64 -24.20 -33.34
CA ALA A 267 -3.07 -25.35 -34.14
C ALA A 267 -2.45 -26.69 -33.67
N ILE A 268 -1.30 -26.63 -32.98
CA ILE A 268 -0.69 -27.78 -32.29
C ILE A 268 -0.80 -27.52 -30.79
N ASP A 269 -1.95 -27.82 -30.21
CA ASP A 269 -2.16 -27.82 -28.76
C ASP A 269 -1.88 -29.21 -28.16
N ALA A 270 -2.01 -29.33 -26.84
CA ALA A 270 -1.75 -30.59 -26.14
C ALA A 270 -2.73 -31.73 -26.54
N ASN A 271 -3.92 -31.39 -27.04
CA ASN A 271 -4.89 -32.37 -27.52
C ASN A 271 -4.63 -32.77 -28.98
N ALA A 272 -3.98 -31.90 -29.74
CA ALA A 272 -3.58 -32.13 -31.12
C ALA A 272 -2.36 -33.06 -31.24
N LEU A 273 -1.52 -33.16 -30.21
CA LEU A 273 -0.41 -34.11 -30.14
C LEU A 273 -0.90 -35.47 -29.59
N ASN A 274 -0.69 -36.53 -30.36
CA ASN A 274 -0.94 -37.89 -29.87
C ASN A 274 0.08 -38.24 -28.76
N ALA A 275 -0.36 -38.99 -27.74
CA ALA A 275 0.48 -39.45 -26.62
C ALA A 275 1.77 -40.15 -27.09
N ASP A 276 1.71 -40.93 -28.17
CA ASP A 276 2.89 -41.60 -28.74
C ASP A 276 3.92 -40.59 -29.28
N ALA A 277 3.46 -39.48 -29.88
CA ALA A 277 4.36 -38.43 -30.38
C ALA A 277 5.03 -37.68 -29.23
N VAL A 278 4.33 -37.49 -28.10
CA VAL A 278 4.92 -36.90 -26.89
C VAL A 278 6.03 -37.80 -26.34
N ALA A 279 5.83 -39.12 -26.35
CA ALA A 279 6.84 -40.08 -25.92
C ALA A 279 8.07 -40.06 -26.86
N GLU A 280 7.85 -40.08 -28.17
CA GLU A 280 8.94 -40.02 -29.16
C GLU A 280 9.76 -38.71 -29.07
N ILE A 281 9.07 -37.58 -28.86
CA ILE A 281 9.74 -36.29 -28.62
C ILE A 281 10.56 -36.34 -27.33
N ALA A 282 10.03 -36.91 -26.24
CA ALA A 282 10.74 -37.01 -24.99
C ALA A 282 11.98 -37.91 -25.13
N ASP A 283 11.84 -39.12 -25.66
CA ASP A 283 12.94 -40.06 -25.88
C ASP A 283 14.02 -39.40 -26.77
N GLY A 284 13.62 -38.72 -27.86
CA GLY A 284 14.55 -38.01 -28.73
C GLY A 284 15.32 -36.87 -28.05
N VAL A 285 14.69 -36.16 -27.11
CA VAL A 285 15.35 -35.08 -26.33
C VAL A 285 16.28 -35.65 -25.26
N TRP A 286 15.91 -36.75 -24.60
CA TRP A 286 16.71 -37.35 -23.52
C TRP A 286 17.83 -38.27 -24.02
N ASP A 287 17.66 -38.90 -25.18
CA ASP A 287 18.68 -39.72 -25.86
C ASP A 287 19.50 -38.91 -26.90
N GLU A 288 19.35 -37.59 -26.92
CA GLU A 288 20.12 -36.71 -27.80
C GLU A 288 21.62 -36.81 -27.50
N ASP A 289 22.42 -36.90 -28.57
CA ASP A 289 23.87 -36.97 -28.46
C ASP A 289 24.46 -35.68 -27.84
N LEU A 290 24.84 -35.78 -26.57
CA LEU A 290 25.46 -34.71 -25.79
C LEU A 290 26.83 -34.24 -26.35
N SER A 291 27.37 -34.91 -27.37
CA SER A 291 28.68 -34.62 -27.98
C SER A 291 28.62 -33.77 -29.25
N THR A 292 27.47 -33.65 -29.92
CA THR A 292 27.34 -32.92 -31.19
C THR A 292 26.41 -31.70 -31.10
N GLY A 293 25.38 -31.70 -30.23
CA GLY A 293 24.42 -30.60 -30.09
C GLY A 293 24.64 -29.68 -28.87
N HIS A 294 25.41 -30.10 -27.88
CA HIS A 294 25.40 -29.55 -26.52
C HIS A 294 26.76 -29.02 -26.03
N ASN A 295 27.48 -28.36 -26.93
CA ASN A 295 28.92 -28.07 -26.77
C ASN A 295 29.21 -26.62 -26.42
N THR A 296 28.18 -25.77 -26.47
CA THR A 296 28.32 -24.34 -26.27
C THR A 296 28.74 -23.99 -24.85
N ALA A 297 29.58 -22.96 -24.75
CA ALA A 297 29.76 -22.08 -23.59
C ALA A 297 28.50 -22.03 -22.68
N ASP A 298 28.62 -22.20 -21.37
CA ASP A 298 27.61 -22.30 -20.30
C ASP A 298 26.21 -22.92 -20.57
N SER A 299 26.08 -23.89 -21.49
CA SER A 299 24.81 -24.58 -21.71
C SER A 299 24.43 -25.58 -20.60
N ALA A 300 23.11 -25.70 -20.32
CA ALA A 300 22.57 -26.61 -19.30
C ALA A 300 22.97 -28.07 -19.55
N ALA A 301 22.94 -28.53 -20.80
CA ALA A 301 23.39 -29.87 -21.16
C ALA A 301 24.92 -30.08 -20.98
N ARG A 302 25.76 -29.04 -21.14
CA ARG A 302 27.19 -29.10 -20.79
C ARG A 302 27.42 -29.19 -19.28
N LEU A 303 26.57 -28.56 -18.45
CA LEU A 303 26.64 -28.63 -16.99
C LEU A 303 26.17 -29.98 -16.44
N THR A 304 25.14 -30.58 -17.04
CA THR A 304 24.73 -31.97 -16.76
C THR A 304 25.83 -32.95 -17.18
N ARG A 305 26.56 -32.65 -18.26
CA ARG A 305 27.79 -33.37 -18.64
C ARG A 305 28.96 -33.16 -17.66
N LEU A 306 29.07 -31.99 -17.01
CA LEU A 306 30.13 -31.65 -16.03
C LEU A 306 29.79 -32.14 -14.60
N GLY A 307 28.87 -33.11 -14.49
CA GLY A 307 28.48 -33.75 -13.23
C GLY A 307 27.99 -32.80 -12.14
N GLY A 308 27.70 -31.53 -12.49
CA GLY A 308 27.25 -30.51 -11.55
C GLY A 308 28.06 -30.40 -10.25
N LEU A 309 29.41 -30.55 -10.31
CA LEU A 309 30.47 -30.22 -9.31
C LEU A 309 31.62 -31.27 -9.31
N ILE A 310 32.06 -31.74 -10.48
CA ILE A 310 33.22 -32.62 -10.63
C ILE A 310 34.22 -31.96 -11.58
N LEU A 311 35.46 -31.77 -11.12
CA LEU A 311 36.53 -31.14 -11.91
C LEU A 311 37.30 -32.16 -12.75
N ASN A 312 37.56 -33.33 -12.18
CA ASN A 312 38.38 -34.36 -12.79
C ASN A 312 38.09 -35.73 -12.16
N GLU A 313 37.75 -36.74 -12.96
CA GLU A 313 37.68 -38.14 -12.53
C GLU A 313 38.88 -38.89 -13.10
N THR A 314 39.51 -39.76 -12.30
CA THR A 314 40.67 -40.56 -12.74
C THR A 314 40.77 -41.84 -11.91
N THR A 315 41.56 -42.80 -12.40
CA THR A 315 42.05 -43.92 -11.60
C THR A 315 43.38 -43.62 -10.91
N LEU A 316 43.73 -44.41 -9.90
CA LEU A 316 45.05 -44.42 -9.25
C LEU A 316 46.08 -45.29 -10.02
N THR A 317 47.36 -45.22 -9.63
CA THR A 317 48.46 -46.04 -10.17
C THR A 317 49.65 -46.15 -9.18
N GLY A 318 50.69 -46.90 -9.57
CA GLY A 318 51.91 -47.10 -8.78
C GLY A 318 51.67 -48.01 -7.57
N THR A 319 52.25 -47.63 -6.43
CA THR A 319 52.06 -48.31 -5.15
C THR A 319 51.40 -47.35 -4.17
N PRO A 320 50.05 -47.22 -4.17
CA PRO A 320 49.34 -46.36 -3.25
C PRO A 320 49.59 -46.79 -1.80
N THR A 321 49.81 -45.81 -0.92
CA THR A 321 49.85 -46.02 0.54
C THR A 321 48.53 -45.56 1.14
N THR A 322 48.37 -45.48 2.46
CA THR A 322 47.17 -44.92 3.09
C THR A 322 47.08 -43.40 3.01
N THR A 323 48.18 -42.70 2.70
CA THR A 323 48.25 -41.23 2.70
C THR A 323 48.65 -40.64 1.36
N SER A 324 49.21 -41.44 0.46
CA SER A 324 49.75 -40.96 -0.81
C SER A 324 49.34 -41.90 -1.93
N PHE A 325 48.80 -41.33 -3.00
CA PHE A 325 48.37 -42.08 -4.17
C PHE A 325 48.77 -41.33 -5.44
N THR A 326 49.20 -42.05 -6.45
CA THR A 326 49.53 -41.44 -7.75
C THR A 326 48.29 -41.47 -8.62
N MET A 327 47.83 -40.30 -9.08
CA MET A 327 46.78 -40.22 -10.09
C MET A 327 47.34 -40.66 -11.44
N ASN A 328 46.56 -41.44 -12.18
CA ASN A 328 46.90 -41.77 -13.56
C ASN A 328 46.77 -40.54 -14.48
N ALA A 329 45.78 -39.66 -14.25
CA ALA A 329 45.57 -38.43 -15.01
C ALA A 329 45.18 -37.23 -14.12
N GLY A 330 45.77 -36.06 -14.40
CA GLY A 330 45.50 -34.82 -13.65
C GLY A 330 46.36 -33.65 -14.13
N SER A 331 46.09 -32.44 -13.63
CA SER A 331 46.77 -31.21 -14.02
C SER A 331 48.30 -31.30 -13.93
N ALA A 332 49.03 -30.69 -14.87
CA ALA A 332 50.50 -30.62 -14.84
C ALA A 332 51.04 -29.56 -13.87
N THR A 333 50.16 -28.72 -13.35
CA THR A 333 50.51 -27.63 -12.46
C THR A 333 50.59 -28.14 -11.02
N ASN A 334 51.73 -27.90 -10.36
CA ASN A 334 51.85 -28.16 -8.92
C ASN A 334 50.77 -27.39 -8.17
N ASN A 335 50.25 -28.00 -7.10
CA ASN A 335 49.23 -27.45 -6.22
C ASN A 335 47.84 -27.25 -6.85
N PHE A 336 47.62 -27.68 -8.10
CA PHE A 336 46.36 -27.42 -8.81
C PHE A 336 45.13 -28.03 -8.12
N TYR A 337 45.30 -29.17 -7.45
CA TYR A 337 44.24 -29.84 -6.70
C TYR A 337 44.39 -29.69 -5.19
N ASN A 338 45.31 -28.85 -4.70
CA ASN A 338 45.43 -28.65 -3.25
C ASN A 338 44.09 -28.17 -2.70
N ASP A 339 43.78 -28.65 -1.50
CA ASP A 339 42.58 -28.38 -0.74
C ASP A 339 41.30 -28.87 -1.44
N MET A 340 41.37 -29.53 -2.60
CA MET A 340 40.18 -30.07 -3.25
C MET A 340 39.72 -31.37 -2.60
N GLU A 341 38.40 -31.61 -2.62
CA GLU A 341 37.81 -32.84 -2.13
C GLU A 341 37.98 -33.95 -3.15
N ILE A 342 38.54 -35.06 -2.69
CA ILE A 342 38.59 -36.33 -3.41
C ILE A 342 37.49 -37.24 -2.87
N LEU A 343 36.67 -37.77 -3.77
CA LEU A 343 35.69 -38.81 -3.50
C LEU A 343 36.16 -40.11 -4.16
N PHE A 344 36.28 -41.18 -3.39
CA PHE A 344 36.51 -42.52 -3.95
C PHE A 344 35.19 -43.04 -4.52
N ILE A 345 35.16 -43.34 -5.81
CA ILE A 345 33.97 -43.82 -6.53
C ILE A 345 33.87 -45.33 -6.40
N THR A 346 35.02 -46.02 -6.41
CA THR A 346 35.10 -47.49 -6.44
C THR A 346 36.14 -48.02 -5.44
N GLY A 347 36.27 -49.35 -5.34
CA GLY A 347 37.21 -50.01 -4.44
C GLY A 347 36.72 -50.17 -3.00
N ALA A 348 37.60 -50.62 -2.11
CA ALA A 348 37.28 -50.82 -0.68
C ALA A 348 36.94 -49.52 0.05
N LEU A 349 37.24 -48.38 -0.57
CA LEU A 349 36.98 -47.03 -0.05
C LEU A 349 35.81 -46.34 -0.78
N ALA A 350 35.05 -47.02 -1.65
CA ALA A 350 33.95 -46.40 -2.40
C ALA A 350 32.98 -45.62 -1.49
N GLY A 351 32.67 -44.37 -1.87
CA GLY A 351 31.84 -43.43 -1.13
C GLY A 351 32.57 -42.64 -0.02
N LEU A 352 33.81 -42.99 0.30
CA LEU A 352 34.63 -42.24 1.26
C LEU A 352 35.24 -41.01 0.58
N SER A 353 35.39 -39.91 1.32
CA SER A 353 36.10 -38.71 0.84
C SER A 353 37.24 -38.28 1.76
N ARG A 354 38.21 -37.57 1.16
CA ARG A 354 39.34 -36.91 1.85
C ARG A 354 39.62 -35.55 1.22
N ILE A 355 40.48 -34.77 1.85
CA ILE A 355 40.97 -33.51 1.29
C ILE A 355 42.38 -33.77 0.76
N VAL A 356 42.69 -33.21 -0.40
CA VAL A 356 44.05 -33.21 -0.95
C VAL A 356 44.90 -32.19 -0.20
N ASP A 357 45.92 -32.66 0.52
CA ASP A 357 46.87 -31.81 1.24
C ASP A 357 47.95 -31.26 0.31
N THR A 358 48.51 -32.13 -0.52
CA THR A 358 49.48 -31.69 -1.54
C THR A 358 49.27 -32.44 -2.84
N TYR A 359 49.46 -31.73 -3.95
CA TYR A 359 49.48 -32.30 -5.28
C TYR A 359 50.73 -31.88 -6.06
N ASN A 360 51.54 -32.86 -6.45
CA ASN A 360 52.67 -32.64 -7.34
C ASN A 360 52.21 -32.85 -8.79
N GLY A 361 52.19 -31.78 -9.60
CA GLY A 361 51.74 -31.82 -10.99
C GLY A 361 52.70 -32.56 -11.93
N THR A 362 53.97 -32.74 -11.53
CA THR A 362 54.98 -33.50 -12.29
C THR A 362 54.86 -35.00 -12.03
N SER A 363 54.84 -35.42 -10.76
CA SER A 363 54.74 -36.84 -10.39
C SER A 363 53.31 -37.34 -10.23
N LYS A 364 52.30 -36.47 -10.30
CA LYS A 364 50.85 -36.74 -10.13
C LYS A 364 50.48 -37.34 -8.78
N ILE A 365 51.35 -37.17 -7.78
CA ILE A 365 51.12 -37.69 -6.44
C ILE A 365 50.20 -36.73 -5.69
N ILE A 366 49.08 -37.27 -5.22
CA ILE A 366 48.22 -36.66 -4.20
C ILE A 366 48.66 -37.21 -2.85
N THR A 367 48.86 -36.32 -1.88
CA THR A 367 48.87 -36.66 -0.47
C THR A 367 47.55 -36.19 0.14
N VAL A 368 46.90 -37.03 0.94
CA VAL A 368 45.65 -36.66 1.64
C VAL A 368 45.93 -36.21 3.07
N ASP A 369 45.06 -35.33 3.56
CA ASP A 369 45.13 -34.72 4.89
C ASP A 369 45.03 -35.73 6.04
N GLU A 370 44.32 -36.83 5.83
CA GLU A 370 44.19 -37.93 6.78
C GLU A 370 44.32 -39.28 6.08
N ALA A 371 45.06 -40.19 6.72
CA ALA A 371 45.22 -41.56 6.24
C ALA A 371 43.87 -42.25 6.01
N THR A 372 43.74 -42.94 4.88
CA THR A 372 42.61 -43.84 4.62
C THR A 372 42.70 -45.08 5.52
N PRO A 373 41.57 -45.70 5.90
CA PRO A 373 41.58 -46.86 6.80
C PRO A 373 42.41 -48.05 6.27
N VAL A 374 42.47 -48.19 4.95
CA VAL A 374 43.32 -49.13 4.21
C VAL A 374 43.86 -48.40 2.98
N ALA A 375 45.01 -48.83 2.45
CA ALA A 375 45.51 -48.28 1.19
C ALA A 375 44.53 -48.66 0.05
N PRO A 376 44.15 -47.71 -0.83
CA PRO A 376 43.38 -48.05 -2.01
C PRO A 376 44.21 -48.94 -2.95
N SER A 377 43.53 -49.67 -3.82
CA SER A 377 44.21 -50.37 -4.89
C SER A 377 44.77 -49.38 -5.92
N SER A 378 45.82 -49.76 -6.63
CA SER A 378 46.38 -48.99 -7.75
C SER A 378 45.48 -48.92 -8.98
N THR A 379 44.20 -49.26 -8.84
CA THR A 379 43.19 -49.29 -9.89
C THR A 379 41.87 -48.62 -9.49
N ASP A 380 41.74 -48.15 -8.24
CA ASP A 380 40.49 -47.55 -7.76
C ASP A 380 40.23 -46.19 -8.45
N GLU A 381 38.95 -45.87 -8.63
CA GLU A 381 38.48 -44.64 -9.28
C GLU A 381 38.13 -43.57 -8.26
N ILE A 382 38.52 -42.34 -8.58
CA ILE A 382 38.36 -41.17 -7.74
C ILE A 382 37.79 -40.00 -8.56
N ALA A 383 36.95 -39.19 -7.93
CA ALA A 383 36.50 -37.90 -8.43
C ALA A 383 37.13 -36.79 -7.60
N ILE A 384 37.87 -35.90 -8.24
CA ILE A 384 38.23 -34.60 -7.68
C ILE A 384 37.10 -33.64 -7.99
N ARG A 385 36.55 -33.08 -6.93
CA ARG A 385 35.42 -32.17 -7.00
C ARG A 385 35.93 -30.74 -6.96
N THR A 386 35.16 -29.81 -7.53
CA THR A 386 35.40 -28.37 -7.42
C THR A 386 35.35 -27.83 -5.98
N ILE A 387 35.05 -28.66 -4.99
CA ILE A 387 34.97 -28.25 -3.59
C ILE A 387 36.37 -28.11 -3.01
N HIS A 388 36.68 -26.91 -2.53
CA HIS A 388 37.92 -26.59 -1.82
C HIS A 388 37.67 -26.52 -0.29
N LYS A 389 38.51 -27.19 0.51
CA LYS A 389 38.51 -27.26 1.97
C LYS A 389 39.97 -27.33 2.46
N HIS A 390 40.35 -26.50 3.43
CA HIS A 390 41.70 -26.52 4.01
C HIS A 390 41.97 -27.81 4.79
N THR A 391 43.23 -28.23 4.85
CA THR A 391 43.63 -29.43 5.60
C THR A 391 43.76 -29.18 7.09
N ARG A 392 43.77 -30.26 7.88
CA ARG A 392 43.92 -30.16 9.35
C ARG A 392 45.22 -29.49 9.76
N SER A 393 46.32 -29.75 9.04
CA SER A 393 47.61 -29.12 9.32
C SER A 393 47.55 -27.63 9.03
N GLN A 394 47.06 -27.23 7.86
CA GLN A 394 46.91 -25.81 7.53
C GLN A 394 46.03 -25.07 8.55
N ILE A 395 44.94 -25.70 9.01
CA ILE A 395 44.08 -25.14 10.05
C ILE A 395 44.84 -25.02 11.38
N ALA A 396 45.58 -26.05 11.79
CA ALA A 396 46.35 -26.03 13.03
C ALA A 396 47.49 -25.00 12.99
N ASP A 397 48.25 -24.95 11.90
CA ASP A 397 49.32 -23.98 11.67
C ASP A 397 48.76 -22.57 11.65
N ALA A 398 47.64 -22.34 10.96
CA ALA A 398 46.98 -21.03 10.95
C ALA A 398 46.53 -20.57 12.34
N ILE A 399 46.14 -21.51 13.23
CA ILE A 399 45.73 -21.20 14.61
C ILE A 399 46.95 -20.97 15.52
N TRP A 400 47.98 -21.81 15.42
CA TRP A 400 49.11 -21.79 16.36
C TRP A 400 50.19 -20.77 16.00
N GLU A 401 50.35 -20.48 14.72
CA GLU A 401 51.29 -19.47 14.19
C GLU A 401 50.60 -18.12 13.94
N GLU A 402 49.38 -17.93 14.45
CA GLU A 402 48.71 -16.64 14.41
C GLU A 402 49.50 -15.60 15.22
N ALA A 403 49.65 -14.39 14.66
CA ALA A 403 50.44 -13.36 15.30
C ALA A 403 49.77 -12.89 16.59
N GLN A 404 50.51 -12.88 17.72
CA GLN A 404 50.01 -12.34 19.00
C GLN A 404 49.53 -10.88 18.88
N ALA A 405 50.06 -10.12 17.92
CA ALA A 405 49.65 -8.73 17.67
C ALA A 405 48.16 -8.60 17.30
N ASP A 406 47.53 -9.67 16.80
CA ASP A 406 46.12 -9.69 16.41
C ASP A 406 45.19 -10.06 17.59
N HIS A 407 45.76 -10.46 18.74
CA HIS A 407 45.08 -10.98 19.94
C HIS A 407 44.91 -9.95 21.08
N ILE A 408 44.68 -8.69 20.73
CA ILE A 408 44.69 -7.54 21.67
C ILE A 408 43.34 -7.24 22.37
N VAL A 409 42.35 -8.11 22.22
CA VAL A 409 41.00 -7.87 22.75
C VAL A 409 40.97 -8.14 24.25
N ALA A 410 40.62 -7.13 25.04
CA ALA A 410 40.48 -7.25 26.49
C ALA A 410 39.41 -8.29 26.89
N GLY A 411 39.75 -9.16 27.84
CA GLY A 411 38.94 -10.29 28.31
C GLY A 411 39.03 -11.54 27.44
N SER A 412 39.91 -11.59 26.44
CA SER A 412 40.07 -12.75 25.55
C SER A 412 41.17 -13.71 26.02
N PHE A 413 41.13 -14.97 25.55
CA PHE A 413 42.25 -15.90 25.73
C PHE A 413 43.55 -15.39 25.09
N GLY A 414 43.45 -14.58 24.03
CA GLY A 414 44.58 -13.95 23.35
C GLY A 414 45.34 -12.92 24.22
N GLU A 415 44.62 -12.19 25.07
CA GLU A 415 45.22 -11.21 26.01
C GLU A 415 46.17 -11.88 27.01
N ILE A 416 45.80 -13.07 27.52
CA ILE A 416 46.61 -13.86 28.49
C ILE A 416 47.96 -14.27 27.88
N ALA A 417 47.99 -14.58 26.59
CA ALA A 417 49.22 -14.95 25.89
C ALA A 417 50.22 -13.79 25.83
N ILE A 418 49.72 -12.56 25.64
CA ILE A 418 50.52 -11.33 25.66
C ILE A 418 51.01 -11.03 27.10
N GLU A 419 50.16 -11.20 28.11
CA GLU A 419 50.47 -10.90 29.50
C GLU A 419 51.66 -11.73 30.04
N THR A 420 51.80 -12.99 29.61
CA THR A 420 52.92 -13.85 30.05
C THR A 420 54.28 -13.37 29.52
N ALA A 421 54.34 -12.84 28.29
CA ALA A 421 55.54 -12.23 27.73
C ALA A 421 55.85 -10.87 28.40
N ASP A 422 54.82 -10.09 28.74
CA ASP A 422 54.92 -8.85 29.50
C ASP A 422 55.45 -9.08 30.93
N ILE A 423 55.02 -10.16 31.61
CA ILE A 423 55.51 -10.50 32.96
C ILE A 423 57.03 -10.76 32.96
N GLN A 424 57.58 -11.43 31.95
CA GLN A 424 59.03 -11.65 31.85
C GLN A 424 59.83 -10.36 31.64
N THR A 425 59.25 -9.36 30.97
CA THR A 425 59.89 -8.06 30.75
C THR A 425 59.72 -7.10 31.93
N ARG A 426 58.67 -7.29 32.75
CA ARG A 426 58.38 -6.46 33.93
C ARG A 426 59.02 -6.97 35.22
N LEU A 427 59.43 -8.24 35.30
CA LEU A 427 60.22 -8.74 36.43
C LEU A 427 61.67 -8.22 36.31
N PRO A 428 62.22 -7.53 37.34
CA PRO A 428 63.61 -7.09 37.33
C PRO A 428 64.54 -8.29 37.13
N ALA A 429 65.54 -8.14 36.24
CA ALA A 429 66.46 -9.24 35.87
C ALA A 429 67.13 -9.93 37.06
N ALA A 430 67.33 -9.20 38.17
CA ALA A 430 67.88 -9.72 39.43
C ALA A 430 67.04 -10.85 40.07
N LEU A 431 65.73 -10.86 39.81
CA LEU A 431 64.81 -11.87 40.38
C LEU A 431 64.68 -13.11 39.49
N VAL A 432 65.02 -13.00 38.20
CA VAL A 432 64.87 -14.09 37.21
C VAL A 432 66.14 -14.97 37.12
N GLY A 433 67.31 -14.44 37.46
CA GLY A 433 68.60 -15.15 37.40
C GLY A 433 68.98 -16.00 38.63
N GLY A 434 68.12 -16.09 39.66
CA GLY A 434 68.37 -16.87 40.88
C GLY A 434 69.42 -16.30 41.84
N ALA A 435 70.14 -15.23 41.48
CA ALA A 435 71.05 -14.51 42.36
C ALA A 435 70.30 -13.40 43.12
N MET A 436 69.38 -13.77 44.01
CA MET A 436 68.87 -12.82 44.99
C MET A 436 69.96 -12.58 46.04
N ASP A 437 70.72 -11.49 45.89
CA ASP A 437 71.60 -11.02 46.97
C ASP A 437 70.71 -10.48 48.09
N SER A 438 70.55 -11.27 49.15
CA SER A 438 69.74 -10.88 50.30
C SER A 438 70.63 -10.10 51.27
N ASP A 439 70.38 -8.80 51.41
CA ASP A 439 71.12 -7.98 52.36
C ASP A 439 70.84 -8.46 53.80
N VAL A 440 71.83 -9.10 54.42
CA VAL A 440 71.76 -9.59 55.80
C VAL A 440 71.92 -8.47 56.84
N SER A 441 72.11 -7.22 56.42
CA SER A 441 72.17 -6.03 57.29
C SER A 441 70.92 -5.84 58.17
N VAL A 442 69.78 -6.43 57.81
CA VAL A 442 68.51 -6.33 58.56
C VAL A 442 68.30 -7.46 59.58
N ILE A 443 69.19 -8.46 59.64
CA ILE A 443 69.10 -9.52 60.66
C ILE A 443 69.58 -8.95 62.01
N GLN A 444 68.75 -9.06 63.04
CA GLN A 444 69.06 -8.55 64.38
C GLN A 444 70.31 -9.22 64.96
N SER A 445 71.17 -8.43 65.64
CA SER A 445 72.40 -8.94 66.24
C SER A 445 72.12 -10.11 67.19
N GLY A 446 72.80 -11.24 66.98
CA GLY A 446 72.67 -12.46 67.79
C GLY A 446 71.72 -13.54 67.23
N VAL A 447 71.04 -13.30 66.10
CA VAL A 447 70.22 -14.35 65.45
C VAL A 447 71.09 -15.40 64.76
N ILE A 448 72.19 -14.99 64.12
CA ILE A 448 73.21 -15.91 63.61
C ILE A 448 74.24 -16.12 64.70
N THR A 449 74.18 -17.28 65.37
CA THR A 449 75.16 -17.71 66.36
C THR A 449 76.00 -18.87 65.83
N ALA A 450 77.17 -19.12 66.42
CA ALA A 450 77.99 -20.28 66.06
C ALA A 450 77.23 -21.61 66.21
N ALA A 451 76.24 -21.69 67.12
CA ALA A 451 75.38 -22.87 67.28
C ALA A 451 74.36 -23.05 66.13
N VAL A 452 73.98 -21.96 65.46
CA VAL A 452 73.07 -21.97 64.30
C VAL A 452 73.82 -22.27 63.00
N ILE A 453 75.12 -21.95 62.93
CA ILE A 453 75.97 -22.23 61.74
C ILE A 453 76.55 -23.66 61.76
N ALA A 454 76.65 -24.30 62.92
CA ALA A 454 77.37 -25.57 63.08
C ALA A 454 76.52 -26.85 62.91
N ASN A 455 75.33 -26.79 62.30
CA ASN A 455 74.53 -27.98 61.94
C ASN A 455 74.32 -28.07 60.43
#